data_AF-A0AB34FFI7-F1
#
_entry.id   AF-A0AB34FFI7-F1
#
_cell.length_a   1.000
_cell.length_b   1.000
_cell.length_c   1.000
_cell.angle_alpha   90.00
_cell.angle_beta   90.00
_cell.angle_gamma   90.00
#
_symmetry.space_group_name_H-M   'P 1'
#
loop_
_entity.id
_entity.type
_entity.pdbx_description
1 polymer ?
#
loop_
_entity_poly.entity_id
_entity_poly.type
_entity_poly.pdbx_seq_one_letter_code
_entity_poly.pdbx_strand_id
1 'polypeptide(L)'
;MTSWRPSSIPPYRGPASGPKGFYKNGSTPAPYQGHRWLPVLYSKEVPYDISLTAASTLTYNAWGPSLYNWAAAAQTHYSFLTHLERDDIWRYRFDFWDYTYERLSINFIAIRGQDIIDVFPIPRDDDEAYLTVERPQALRWTDILERYRLYAEEDGCSSARNYLKFKDNT
;
A
#
# COMPACT_ATOMS: atom_id res chain seq x y z
N MET A 1 -4.06 -4.87 -29.57
CA MET A 1 -3.69 -4.17 -28.32
C MET A 1 -4.38 -4.86 -27.16
N THR A 2 -3.64 -5.27 -26.13
CA THR A 2 -4.20 -5.90 -24.93
C THR A 2 -4.85 -4.82 -24.07
N SER A 3 -6.18 -4.85 -23.89
CA SER A 3 -6.90 -3.89 -23.04
C SER A 3 -6.45 -4.00 -21.58
N TRP A 4 -6.25 -2.89 -20.88
CA TRP A 4 -5.91 -2.86 -19.45
C TRP A 4 -7.09 -3.22 -18.53
N ARG A 5 -8.32 -3.16 -19.06
CA ARG A 5 -9.57 -3.35 -18.31
C ARG A 5 -9.72 -4.80 -17.81
N PRO A 6 -9.87 -5.05 -16.50
CA PRO A 6 -10.17 -6.38 -16.00
C PRO A 6 -11.45 -6.98 -16.59
N SER A 7 -12.45 -6.16 -16.92
CA SER A 7 -13.69 -6.60 -17.56
C SER A 7 -13.51 -7.26 -18.93
N SER A 8 -12.39 -6.98 -19.62
CA SER A 8 -12.09 -7.57 -20.92
C SER A 8 -11.48 -8.98 -20.83
N ILE A 9 -11.32 -9.52 -19.61
CA ILE A 9 -10.68 -10.82 -19.36
C ILE A 9 -11.75 -11.80 -18.89
N PRO A 10 -11.78 -13.04 -19.41
CA PRO A 10 -12.74 -14.03 -18.93
C PRO A 10 -12.50 -14.36 -17.44
N PRO A 11 -13.58 -14.59 -16.68
CA PRO A 11 -13.45 -14.95 -15.27
C PRO A 11 -12.87 -16.35 -15.09
N TYR A 12 -12.15 -16.55 -13.99
CA TYR A 12 -11.72 -17.86 -13.54
C TYR A 12 -12.92 -18.69 -13.08
N ARG A 13 -13.07 -19.90 -13.62
CA ARG A 13 -14.18 -20.82 -13.30
C ARG A 13 -13.79 -21.96 -12.35
N GLY A 14 -12.57 -21.95 -11.82
CA GLY A 14 -12.13 -22.96 -10.86
C GLY A 14 -12.35 -22.54 -9.39
N PRO A 15 -11.80 -23.30 -8.44
CA PRO A 15 -11.96 -23.03 -7.00
C PRO A 15 -11.36 -21.69 -6.57
N ALA A 16 -11.93 -21.01 -5.57
CA ALA A 16 -11.37 -19.75 -5.05
C ALA A 16 -9.92 -19.86 -4.56
N SER A 17 -9.47 -21.06 -4.17
CA SER A 17 -8.09 -21.36 -3.79
C SER A 17 -7.11 -21.43 -4.97
N GLY A 18 -7.58 -21.29 -6.21
CA GLY A 18 -6.80 -21.38 -7.43
C GLY A 18 -6.71 -22.79 -8.04
N PRO A 19 -6.02 -22.93 -9.19
CA PRO A 19 -5.90 -24.20 -9.91
C PRO A 19 -5.02 -25.20 -9.15
N LYS A 20 -5.12 -26.48 -9.52
CA LYS A 20 -4.28 -27.54 -8.95
C LYS A 20 -2.80 -27.18 -9.08
N GLY A 21 -2.06 -27.22 -7.97
CA GLY A 21 -0.62 -26.91 -7.91
C GLY A 21 -0.29 -25.42 -7.73
N PHE A 22 -1.31 -24.56 -7.58
CA PHE A 22 -1.12 -23.17 -7.17
C PHE A 22 -1.01 -23.04 -5.64
N TYR A 23 -0.04 -22.26 -5.19
CA TYR A 23 0.15 -21.87 -3.80
C TYR A 23 0.12 -20.35 -3.66
N LYS A 24 -0.78 -19.85 -2.80
CA LYS A 24 -1.01 -18.39 -2.59
C LYS A 24 0.20 -17.62 -2.06
N ASN A 25 1.18 -18.30 -1.48
CA ASN A 25 2.43 -17.73 -0.96
C ASN A 25 3.46 -17.38 -2.05
N GLY A 26 3.13 -17.59 -3.33
CA GLY A 26 4.00 -17.28 -4.45
C GLY A 26 5.05 -18.35 -4.75
N SER A 27 5.04 -19.50 -4.05
CA SER A 27 5.98 -20.61 -4.32
C SER A 27 5.74 -21.30 -5.65
N THR A 28 4.52 -21.24 -6.20
CA THR A 28 4.26 -21.68 -7.58
C THR A 28 4.82 -20.63 -8.53
N PRO A 29 5.65 -20.98 -9.53
CA PRO A 29 6.14 -20.00 -10.50
C PRO A 29 4.98 -19.44 -11.34
N ALA A 30 5.13 -18.19 -11.76
CA ALA A 30 4.28 -17.60 -12.79
C ALA A 30 4.25 -18.50 -14.04
N PRO A 31 3.07 -18.81 -14.61
CA PRO A 31 2.97 -19.70 -15.77
C PRO A 31 3.83 -19.26 -16.96
N TYR A 32 3.93 -17.94 -17.19
CA TYR A 32 4.82 -17.32 -18.18
C TYR A 32 4.93 -15.80 -17.93
N GLN A 33 5.93 -15.15 -18.53
CA GLN A 33 6.13 -13.70 -18.43
C GLN A 33 4.98 -12.94 -19.10
N GLY A 34 4.42 -11.94 -18.41
CA GLY A 34 3.31 -11.13 -18.95
C GLY A 34 1.94 -11.79 -18.88
N HIS A 35 1.81 -12.96 -18.25
CA HIS A 35 0.50 -13.57 -18.03
C HIS A 35 -0.38 -12.67 -17.14
N ARG A 36 -1.66 -12.63 -17.48
CA ARG A 36 -2.70 -11.90 -16.75
C ARG A 36 -3.55 -12.88 -15.97
N TRP A 37 -3.73 -12.62 -14.67
CA TRP A 37 -4.59 -13.44 -13.83
C TRP A 37 -6.05 -13.30 -14.25
N LEU A 38 -6.78 -14.41 -14.23
CA LEU A 38 -8.21 -14.39 -14.49
C LEU A 38 -8.93 -13.96 -13.20
N PRO A 39 -9.87 -12.99 -13.26
CA PRO A 39 -10.60 -12.54 -12.08
C PRO A 39 -11.49 -13.66 -11.54
N VAL A 40 -11.47 -13.87 -10.22
CA VAL A 40 -12.38 -14.79 -9.55
C VAL A 40 -13.73 -14.10 -9.35
N LEU A 41 -14.81 -14.72 -9.82
CA LEU A 41 -16.16 -14.24 -9.53
C LEU A 41 -16.62 -14.79 -8.19
N TYR A 42 -16.94 -13.88 -7.26
CA TYR A 42 -17.62 -14.23 -6.03
C TYR A 42 -19.13 -14.18 -6.28
N SER A 43 -19.84 -15.28 -5.98
CA SER A 43 -21.30 -15.25 -5.93
C SER A 43 -21.75 -14.68 -4.59
N LYS A 44 -22.99 -14.17 -4.52
CA LYS A 44 -23.56 -13.73 -3.24
C LYS A 44 -23.82 -14.88 -2.27
N GLU A 45 -23.83 -16.13 -2.74
CA GLU A 45 -24.11 -17.31 -1.92
C GLU A 45 -22.86 -17.82 -1.17
N VAL A 46 -21.66 -17.52 -1.67
CA VAL A 46 -20.40 -17.93 -1.03
C VAL A 46 -19.73 -16.68 -0.47
N PRO A 47 -19.63 -16.53 0.87
CA PRO A 47 -18.98 -15.38 1.47
C PRO A 47 -17.52 -15.29 1.01
N TYR A 48 -17.08 -14.07 0.71
CA TYR A 48 -15.69 -13.77 0.40
C TYR A 48 -14.82 -14.01 1.63
N ASP A 49 -13.83 -14.88 1.51
CA ASP A 49 -12.81 -15.11 2.53
C ASP A 49 -11.44 -14.64 2.03
N ILE A 50 -10.99 -13.50 2.56
CA ILE A 50 -9.69 -12.91 2.22
C ILE A 50 -8.52 -13.83 2.58
N SER A 51 -8.68 -14.70 3.59
CA SER A 51 -7.64 -15.60 4.07
C SER A 51 -7.25 -16.65 3.02
N LEU A 52 -8.10 -16.91 2.02
CA LEU A 52 -7.81 -17.84 0.93
C LEU A 52 -7.00 -17.18 -0.20
N THR A 53 -6.88 -15.86 -0.20
CA THR A 53 -6.27 -15.10 -1.29
C THR A 53 -4.78 -14.82 -1.05
N ALA A 54 -4.02 -14.53 -2.11
CA ALA A 54 -2.59 -14.23 -2.00
C ALA A 54 -2.34 -12.93 -1.22
N ALA A 55 -3.27 -11.96 -1.26
CA ALA A 55 -3.21 -10.74 -0.45
C ALA A 55 -3.18 -11.03 1.06
N SER A 56 -3.69 -12.18 1.52
CA SER A 56 -3.62 -12.59 2.92
C SER A 56 -2.18 -12.83 3.41
N THR A 57 -1.20 -12.86 2.50
CA THR A 57 0.21 -13.10 2.82
C THR A 57 1.00 -11.80 2.94
N LEU A 58 0.41 -10.67 2.58
CA LEU A 58 1.04 -9.36 2.69
C LEU A 58 1.28 -9.04 4.17
N THR A 59 2.48 -8.56 4.46
CA THR A 59 2.91 -8.13 5.79
C THR A 59 3.62 -6.78 5.69
N TYR A 60 3.80 -6.10 6.83
CA TYR A 60 4.59 -4.87 6.91
C TYR A 60 6.10 -5.10 6.93
N ASN A 61 6.57 -6.35 6.94
CA ASN A 61 7.99 -6.64 6.85
C ASN A 61 8.52 -6.27 5.44
N ALA A 62 9.45 -5.32 5.37
CA ALA A 62 10.08 -4.85 4.13
C ALA A 62 10.74 -5.97 3.31
N TRP A 63 11.22 -7.02 3.97
CA TRP A 63 11.82 -8.20 3.34
C TRP A 63 10.88 -9.42 3.36
N GLY A 64 9.62 -9.19 3.70
CA GLY A 64 8.59 -10.22 3.82
C GLY A 64 7.95 -10.60 2.48
N PRO A 65 6.86 -11.39 2.53
CA PRO A 65 6.16 -11.84 1.32
C PRO A 65 5.65 -10.69 0.44
N SER A 66 5.43 -9.50 1.00
CA SER A 66 5.01 -8.31 0.22
C SER A 66 6.01 -7.92 -0.87
N LEU A 67 7.30 -8.23 -0.70
CA LEU A 67 8.33 -7.93 -1.68
C LEU A 67 8.45 -9.00 -2.78
N TYR A 68 8.30 -10.28 -2.42
CA TYR A 68 8.64 -11.41 -3.32
C TYR A 68 7.43 -12.20 -3.81
N ASN A 69 6.26 -12.08 -3.17
CA ASN A 69 5.07 -12.83 -3.56
C ASN A 69 4.41 -12.22 -4.79
N TRP A 70 4.81 -12.73 -5.94
CA TRP A 70 4.29 -12.32 -7.24
C TRP A 70 2.76 -12.49 -7.36
N ALA A 71 2.16 -13.49 -6.69
CA ALA A 71 0.72 -13.73 -6.74
C ALA A 71 -0.04 -12.66 -5.94
N ALA A 72 0.52 -12.23 -4.80
CA ALA A 72 -0.03 -11.12 -4.03
C ALA A 72 0.09 -9.81 -4.80
N ALA A 73 1.24 -9.55 -5.43
CA ALA A 73 1.43 -8.38 -6.29
C ALA A 73 0.42 -8.35 -7.46
N ALA A 74 0.22 -9.49 -8.13
CA ALA A 74 -0.79 -9.62 -9.18
C ALA A 74 -2.20 -9.31 -8.65
N GLN A 75 -2.60 -9.89 -7.52
CA GLN A 75 -3.90 -9.62 -6.91
C GLN A 75 -4.10 -8.13 -6.57
N THR A 76 -3.10 -7.47 -5.97
CA THR A 76 -3.18 -6.05 -5.63
C THR A 76 -3.30 -5.17 -6.87
N HIS A 77 -2.52 -5.45 -7.94
CA HIS A 77 -2.67 -4.76 -9.21
C HIS A 77 -4.06 -4.93 -9.82
N TYR A 78 -4.62 -6.15 -9.77
CA TYR A 78 -5.97 -6.41 -10.27
C TYR A 78 -7.05 -5.71 -9.48
N SER A 79 -6.90 -5.64 -8.16
CA SER A 79 -7.75 -4.84 -7.29
C SER A 79 -7.75 -3.39 -7.78
N PHE A 80 -6.57 -2.78 -7.92
CA PHE A 80 -6.43 -1.40 -8.38
C PHE A 80 -7.07 -1.18 -9.75
N LEU A 81 -6.76 -2.00 -10.75
CA LEU A 81 -7.32 -1.87 -12.10
C LEU A 81 -8.85 -2.05 -12.12
N THR A 82 -9.38 -2.91 -11.26
CA THR A 82 -10.84 -3.13 -11.15
C THR A 82 -11.52 -1.89 -10.61
N HIS A 83 -10.94 -1.27 -9.58
CA HIS A 83 -11.47 -0.06 -8.97
C HIS A 83 -11.22 1.20 -9.82
N LEU A 84 -10.14 1.20 -10.61
CA LEU A 84 -9.89 2.21 -11.63
C LEU A 84 -10.93 2.14 -12.75
N GLU A 85 -11.28 0.94 -13.22
CA GLU A 85 -12.31 0.77 -14.23
C GLU A 85 -13.71 1.17 -13.73
N ARG A 86 -13.98 1.00 -12.43
CA ARG A 86 -15.26 1.32 -11.78
C ARG A 86 -15.37 2.77 -11.29
N ASP A 87 -14.32 3.56 -11.41
CA ASP A 87 -14.23 4.91 -10.89
C ASP A 87 -14.47 4.99 -9.36
N ASP A 88 -13.99 4.00 -8.60
CA ASP A 88 -14.14 3.94 -7.14
C ASP A 88 -12.79 3.75 -6.41
N ILE A 89 -11.72 4.30 -6.99
CA ILE A 89 -10.38 4.35 -6.39
C ILE A 89 -10.32 5.11 -5.05
N TRP A 90 -11.37 5.88 -4.72
CA TRP A 90 -11.50 6.54 -3.42
C TRP A 90 -11.45 5.54 -2.25
N ARG A 91 -11.74 4.25 -2.48
CA ARG A 91 -11.61 3.17 -1.49
C ARG A 91 -10.18 2.93 -0.99
N TYR A 92 -9.18 3.33 -1.76
CA TYR A 92 -7.77 3.28 -1.33
C TYR A 92 -7.32 4.55 -0.61
N ARG A 93 -8.18 5.57 -0.53
CA ARG A 93 -7.91 6.75 0.28
C ARG A 93 -8.16 6.36 1.73
N PHE A 94 -7.14 6.53 2.53
CA PHE A 94 -7.21 6.48 3.98
C PHE A 94 -6.96 7.90 4.46
N ASP A 95 -7.72 8.33 5.47
CA ASP A 95 -7.58 9.68 6.01
C ASP A 95 -6.20 9.86 6.64
N PHE A 96 -5.76 8.86 7.40
CA PHE A 96 -4.47 8.87 8.07
C PHE A 96 -3.83 7.46 8.06
N TRP A 97 -2.50 7.41 7.91
CA TRP A 97 -1.72 6.19 8.03
C TRP A 97 -0.62 6.38 9.08
N ASP A 98 -0.81 5.78 10.24
CA ASP A 98 0.22 5.62 11.27
C ASP A 98 0.99 4.34 10.99
N TYR A 99 2.30 4.46 10.87
CA TYR A 99 3.18 3.31 10.65
C TYR A 99 3.77 2.77 11.94
N THR A 100 3.46 3.36 13.10
CA THR A 100 3.92 2.93 14.42
C THR A 100 5.45 2.72 14.51
N TYR A 101 6.19 3.50 13.72
CA TYR A 101 7.64 3.40 13.55
C TYR A 101 8.14 2.10 12.90
N GLU A 102 7.31 1.42 12.12
CA GLU A 102 7.75 0.32 11.27
C GLU A 102 8.32 0.82 9.94
N ARG A 103 9.32 0.12 9.42
CA ARG A 103 9.98 0.46 8.15
C ARG A 103 8.98 0.34 7.00
N LEU A 104 8.86 1.39 6.21
CA LEU A 104 8.20 1.37 4.92
C LEU A 104 9.21 1.37 3.79
N SER A 105 8.90 0.62 2.74
CA SER A 105 9.44 0.90 1.41
C SER A 105 9.22 2.39 1.07
N ILE A 106 10.30 3.13 0.83
CA ILE A 106 10.23 4.54 0.42
C ILE A 106 9.61 4.61 -0.98
N ASN A 107 8.29 4.65 -1.05
CA ASN A 107 7.62 5.05 -2.30
C ASN A 107 7.26 6.53 -2.25
N PHE A 108 6.90 7.07 -1.08
CA PHE A 108 6.69 8.50 -0.87
C PHE A 108 6.76 8.87 0.63
N ILE A 109 7.69 9.75 1.02
CA ILE A 109 7.78 10.31 2.37
C ILE A 109 7.84 11.83 2.30
N ALA A 110 7.25 12.50 3.29
CA ALA A 110 7.36 13.93 3.48
C ALA A 110 8.01 14.22 4.83
N ILE A 111 9.11 14.98 4.81
CA ILE A 111 9.93 15.34 5.97
C ILE A 111 10.30 16.82 5.81
N ARG A 112 10.38 17.58 6.92
CA ARG A 112 10.81 18.98 6.83
C ARG A 112 12.28 19.04 6.48
N GLY A 113 12.67 20.04 5.69
CA GLY A 113 14.07 20.25 5.31
C GLY A 113 15.00 20.36 6.52
N GLN A 114 14.58 21.08 7.57
CA GLN A 114 15.37 21.24 8.79
C GLN A 114 15.71 19.89 9.45
N ASP A 115 14.76 18.96 9.49
CA ASP A 115 14.94 17.67 10.17
C ASP A 115 15.96 16.78 9.47
N ILE A 116 16.14 16.98 8.15
CA ILE A 116 17.16 16.36 7.31
C ILE A 116 18.49 17.07 7.47
N ILE A 117 18.51 18.41 7.46
CA ILE A 117 19.74 19.21 7.59
C ILE A 117 20.43 19.00 8.94
N ASP A 118 19.67 18.89 10.03
CA ASP A 118 20.18 18.66 11.39
C ASP A 118 21.00 17.36 11.52
N VAL A 119 20.79 16.42 10.61
CA VAL A 119 21.39 15.09 10.64
C VAL A 119 22.16 14.80 9.36
N PHE A 120 22.39 15.80 8.51
CA PHE A 120 23.17 15.64 7.29
C PHE A 120 24.67 15.82 7.59
N PRO A 121 25.56 14.95 7.08
CA PRO A 121 25.26 13.73 6.31
C PRO A 121 24.60 12.66 7.18
N ILE A 122 23.62 11.95 6.60
CA ILE A 122 22.83 10.93 7.31
C ILE A 122 23.80 9.93 7.98
N PRO A 123 23.69 9.71 9.31
CA PRO A 123 24.71 8.97 10.07
C PRO A 123 24.62 7.45 9.90
N ARG A 124 23.88 6.97 8.90
CA ARG A 124 23.69 5.55 8.55
C ARG A 124 23.70 5.35 7.04
N ASP A 125 24.17 4.16 6.64
CA ASP A 125 24.17 3.73 5.24
C ASP A 125 22.75 3.39 4.72
N ASP A 126 21.83 3.00 5.62
CA ASP A 126 20.43 2.73 5.32
C ASP A 126 19.59 3.98 5.65
N ASP A 127 19.53 4.90 4.70
CA ASP A 127 18.77 6.15 4.81
C ASP A 127 17.25 5.90 4.96
N GLU A 128 16.73 4.82 4.36
CA GLU A 128 15.35 4.36 4.53
C GLU A 128 15.02 4.05 5.98
N ALA A 129 15.80 3.17 6.62
CA ALA A 129 15.58 2.84 8.02
C ALA A 129 15.73 4.08 8.91
N TYR A 130 16.73 4.92 8.64
CA TYR A 130 16.97 6.11 9.43
C TYR A 130 15.83 7.14 9.33
N LEU A 131 15.36 7.45 8.12
CA LEU A 131 14.36 8.50 7.88
C LEU A 131 12.92 8.05 8.20
N THR A 132 12.63 6.75 8.14
CA THR A 132 11.27 6.23 8.39
C THR A 132 11.06 5.72 9.81
N VAL A 133 12.13 5.29 10.50
CA VAL A 133 12.04 4.70 11.85
C VAL A 133 12.77 5.56 12.88
N GLU A 134 14.08 5.73 12.73
CA GLU A 134 14.93 6.26 13.81
C GLU A 134 14.74 7.76 14.04
N ARG A 135 14.79 8.55 12.97
CA ARG A 135 14.62 10.00 13.03
C ARG A 135 13.22 10.37 13.52
N PRO A 136 12.13 9.76 13.02
CA PRO A 136 10.79 9.94 13.59
C PRO A 136 10.69 9.57 15.07
N GLN A 137 11.27 8.45 15.50
CA GLN A 137 11.29 8.07 16.92
C GLN A 137 12.02 9.09 17.79
N ALA A 138 13.18 9.56 17.35
CA ALA A 138 13.96 10.58 18.07
C ALA A 138 13.21 11.90 18.21
N LEU A 139 12.46 12.29 17.18
CA LEU A 139 11.63 13.50 17.16
C LEU A 139 10.25 13.29 17.80
N ARG A 140 9.90 12.04 18.19
CA ARG A 140 8.58 11.61 18.70
C ARG A 140 7.43 11.91 17.74
N TRP A 141 7.63 11.63 16.46
CA TRP A 141 6.66 11.85 15.40
C TRP A 141 6.12 10.54 14.86
N THR A 142 4.86 10.24 15.16
CA THR A 142 4.15 9.06 14.62
C THR A 142 3.50 9.33 13.26
N ASP A 143 3.19 10.59 12.96
CA ASP A 143 2.14 10.94 12.01
C ASP A 143 2.63 11.93 10.92
N ILE A 144 2.50 11.56 9.65
CA ILE A 144 2.82 12.41 8.49
C ILE A 144 1.90 13.63 8.35
N LEU A 145 0.62 13.52 8.70
CA LEU A 145 -0.34 14.61 8.71
C LEU A 145 -0.13 15.55 9.89
N GLU A 146 0.29 15.06 11.06
CA GLU A 146 0.70 15.93 12.16
C GLU A 146 1.94 16.75 11.76
N ARG A 147 2.89 16.17 11.00
CA ARG A 147 4.00 16.93 10.42
C ARG A 147 3.52 18.04 9.47
N TYR A 148 2.57 17.72 8.59
CA TYR A 148 1.99 18.70 7.66
C TYR A 148 1.16 19.76 8.39
N ARG A 149 0.43 19.39 9.45
CA ARG A 149 -0.36 20.29 10.27
C ARG A 149 0.53 21.28 11.00
N LEU A 150 1.55 20.80 11.71
CA LEU A 150 2.52 21.65 12.40
C LEU A 150 3.26 22.57 11.41
N TYR A 151 3.62 22.07 10.23
CA TYR A 151 4.23 22.89 9.17
C TYR A 151 3.28 24.00 8.68
N ALA A 152 2.01 23.65 8.41
CA ALA A 152 1.00 24.62 8.02
C ALA A 152 0.70 25.65 9.13
N GLU A 153 0.87 25.26 10.39
CA GLU A 153 0.71 26.11 11.56
C GLU A 153 1.88 27.08 11.77
N GLU A 154 3.12 26.61 11.63
CA GLU A 154 4.35 27.41 11.76
C GLU A 154 4.54 28.37 10.58
N ASP A 155 4.36 27.89 9.34
CA ASP A 155 4.65 28.68 8.12
C ASP A 155 3.42 29.42 7.56
N GLY A 156 2.30 29.40 8.29
CA GLY A 156 1.13 30.23 7.98
C GLY A 156 0.40 29.86 6.68
N CYS A 157 0.58 28.64 6.16
CA CYS A 157 -0.06 28.19 4.92
C CYS A 157 -1.57 27.99 5.13
N SER A 158 -2.34 29.05 4.85
CA SER A 158 -3.79 29.12 5.08
C SER A 158 -4.61 28.13 4.27
N SER A 159 -4.11 27.70 3.11
CA SER A 159 -4.73 26.65 2.29
C SER A 159 -4.64 25.28 2.98
N ALA A 160 -3.46 24.87 3.45
CA ALA A 160 -3.27 23.60 4.15
C ALA A 160 -4.05 23.54 5.48
N ARG A 161 -4.13 24.66 6.22
CA ARG A 161 -4.94 24.79 7.45
C ARG A 161 -6.41 24.47 7.24
N ASN A 162 -6.99 24.79 6.07
CA ASN A 162 -8.40 24.56 5.80
C ASN A 162 -8.72 23.13 5.35
N TYR A 163 -7.76 22.44 4.72
CA TYR A 163 -7.91 21.05 4.27
C TYR A 163 -7.62 20.02 5.38
N LEU A 164 -6.81 20.37 6.37
CA LEU A 164 -6.43 19.51 7.50
C LEU A 164 -7.31 19.69 8.74
N LYS A 165 -8.42 20.43 8.65
CA LYS A 165 -9.44 20.42 9.71
C LYS A 165 -10.14 19.06 9.70
N PHE A 166 -9.56 18.10 10.40
CA PHE A 166 -10.31 16.93 10.85
C PHE A 166 -11.54 17.44 11.58
N LYS A 167 -12.72 16.97 11.18
CA LYS A 167 -13.94 17.26 11.94
C LYS A 167 -13.70 16.73 13.34
N ASP A 168 -13.60 17.63 14.31
CA ASP A 168 -13.71 17.27 15.71
C ASP A 168 -15.09 16.62 15.89
N ASN A 169 -15.12 15.29 15.94
CA ASN A 169 -16.33 14.55 16.27
C ASN A 169 -16.64 14.85 17.74
N THR A 170 -17.60 15.75 17.93
CA THR A 170 -18.41 15.85 19.14
C THR A 170 -19.61 14.91 19.03
#